data_AF-N8X1B6-F1
#
_entry.id   AF-N8X1B6-F1
#
_cell.length_a   1.000
_cell.length_b   1.000
_cell.length_c   1.000
_cell.angle_alpha   90.00
_cell.angle_beta   90.00
_cell.angle_gamma   90.00
#
_symmetry.space_group_name_H-M   'P 1'
#
loop_
_entity.id
_entity.type
_entity.pdbx_description
1 polymer ?
#
loop_
_entity_poly.entity_id
_entity_poly.type
_entity_poly.pdbx_seq_one_letter_code
_entity_poly.pdbx_strand_id
1 'polypeptide(L)'
;MIAYGYIALRQFPKFEKHVLAAEMRQAMWGILRLIVVCNKRYHKKTTLQELDAELDLLRAQVRISKELGYLDFKKYEHWSRLNNEIGRMVGGWIKVFAVGK
;
A
#
# COMPACT_ATOMS: atom_id res chain seq x y z
N MET A 1 4.10 -1.31 7.75
CA MET A 1 4.20 -0.62 6.45
C MET A 1 4.20 0.90 6.61
N ILE A 2 3.14 1.56 7.12
CA ILE A 2 3.08 3.04 7.25
C ILE A 2 4.29 3.65 7.97
N ALA A 3 4.61 3.20 9.18
CA ALA A 3 5.71 3.76 9.97
C ALA A 3 7.05 3.72 9.22
N TYR A 4 7.33 2.61 8.54
CA TYR A 4 8.51 2.47 7.69
C TYR A 4 8.45 3.39 6.47
N GLY A 5 7.30 3.48 5.80
CA GLY A 5 7.11 4.37 4.64
C GLY A 5 7.44 5.82 4.98
N TYR A 6 7.04 6.31 6.16
CA TYR A 6 7.41 7.66 6.62
C TYR A 6 8.92 7.87 6.77
N ILE A 7 9.67 6.84 7.18
CA ILE A 7 11.14 6.90 7.27
C ILE A 7 11.74 6.90 5.86
N ALA A 8 11.29 5.98 5.00
CA ALA A 8 11.80 5.83 3.64
C ALA A 8 11.54 7.07 2.77
N LEU A 9 10.41 7.76 2.96
CA LEU A 9 10.08 8.99 2.23
C LEU A 9 10.93 10.20 2.61
N ARG A 10 11.68 10.17 3.73
CA ARG A 10 12.52 11.32 4.15
C ARG A 10 13.68 11.61 3.20
N GLN A 11 14.13 10.60 2.47
CA GLN A 11 15.24 10.73 1.52
C GLN A 11 14.80 11.23 0.14
N PHE A 12 13.49 11.39 -0.09
CA PHE A 12 12.99 11.86 -1.37
C PHE A 12 13.47 13.29 -1.62
N PRO A 13 13.74 13.65 -2.88
CA PRO A 13 14.10 15.02 -3.24
C PRO A 13 13.05 16.01 -2.73
N LYS A 14 13.49 17.23 -2.38
CA LYS A 14 12.61 18.26 -1.80
C LYS A 14 11.39 18.56 -2.67
N PHE A 15 11.54 18.55 -4.00
CA PHE A 15 10.46 18.80 -4.94
C PHE A 15 9.38 17.69 -4.95
N GLU A 16 9.75 16.45 -4.62
CA GLU A 16 8.81 15.32 -4.53
C GLU A 16 8.03 15.25 -3.21
N LYS A 17 8.44 16.03 -2.20
CA LYS A 17 7.84 15.98 -0.86
C LYS A 17 6.32 16.19 -0.87
N HIS A 18 5.85 17.08 -1.75
CA HIS A 18 4.45 17.47 -1.92
C HIS A 18 3.79 16.83 -3.14
N VAL A 19 4.52 15.97 -3.88
CA VAL A 19 4.04 15.26 -5.05
C VAL A 19 4.00 13.77 -4.71
N LEU A 20 4.95 12.95 -5.19
CA LEU A 20 4.91 11.50 -5.01
C LEU A 20 4.92 11.10 -3.53
N ALA A 21 5.72 11.76 -2.70
CA ALA A 21 5.77 11.41 -1.28
C ALA A 21 4.45 11.73 -0.57
N ALA A 22 3.71 12.76 -1.00
CA ALA A 22 2.40 13.09 -0.45
C ALA A 22 1.35 12.08 -0.90
N GLU A 23 1.33 11.74 -2.18
CA GLU A 23 0.44 10.73 -2.76
C GLU A 23 0.64 9.36 -2.12
N MET A 24 1.88 8.91 -1.96
CA MET A 24 2.21 7.66 -1.27
C MET A 24 1.74 7.66 0.19
N ARG A 25 1.85 8.79 0.90
CA ARG A 25 1.28 8.90 2.26
C ARG A 25 -0.24 8.73 2.24
N GLN A 26 -0.93 9.34 1.29
CA GLN A 26 -2.37 9.16 1.14
C GLN A 26 -2.72 7.70 0.87
N ALA A 27 -2.02 7.04 -0.04
CA ALA A 27 -2.26 5.63 -0.34
C ALA A 27 -2.05 4.73 0.88
N MET A 28 -0.98 4.95 1.64
CA MET A 28 -0.73 4.21 2.87
C MET A 28 -1.86 4.37 3.91
N TRP A 29 -2.38 5.59 4.08
CA TRP A 29 -3.52 5.85 4.98
C TRP A 29 -4.85 5.34 4.40
N GLY A 30 -5.01 5.36 3.08
CA GLY A 30 -6.14 4.78 2.34
C GLY A 30 -6.27 3.29 2.61
N ILE A 31 -5.17 2.55 2.47
CA ILE A 31 -5.09 1.11 2.81
C ILE A 31 -5.54 0.87 4.26
N LEU A 32 -5.01 1.61 5.24
CA LEU A 32 -5.42 1.44 6.63
C LEU A 32 -6.91 1.73 6.85
N ARG A 33 -7.41 2.82 6.24
CA ARG A 33 -8.83 3.18 6.33
C ARG A 33 -9.72 2.08 5.75
N LEU A 34 -9.37 1.56 4.58
CA LEU A 34 -10.10 0.47 3.93
C LEU A 34 -10.06 -0.81 4.76
N ILE A 35 -8.94 -1.17 5.39
CA ILE A 35 -8.86 -2.30 6.33
C ILE A 35 -9.84 -2.12 7.50
N VAL A 36 -9.86 -0.95 8.12
CA VAL A 36 -10.77 -0.66 9.25
C VAL A 36 -12.23 -0.75 8.81
N VAL A 37 -12.57 -0.20 7.65
CA VAL A 37 -13.94 -0.26 7.09
C VAL A 37 -14.33 -1.69 6.74
N CYS A 38 -13.45 -2.44 6.08
CA CYS A 38 -13.67 -3.85 5.74
C CYS A 38 -13.96 -4.69 6.98
N ASN A 39 -13.28 -4.43 8.09
CA ASN A 39 -13.52 -5.15 9.34
C ASN A 39 -14.92 -4.92 9.93
N LYS A 40 -15.57 -3.79 9.63
CA LYS A 40 -16.88 -3.42 10.17
C LYS A 40 -18.04 -3.76 9.23
N ARG A 41 -17.82 -3.89 7.93
CA ARG A 41 -18.89 -4.15 6.96
C ARG A 41 -19.40 -5.58 7.02
N TYR A 42 -20.71 -5.76 6.82
CA TYR A 42 -21.31 -7.08 6.63
C TYR A 42 -21.02 -7.64 5.22
N HIS A 43 -21.19 -6.80 4.20
CA HIS A 43 -20.79 -7.09 2.82
C HIS A 43 -19.49 -6.38 2.47
N LYS A 44 -18.44 -7.17 2.21
CA LYS A 44 -17.06 -6.66 2.10
C LYS A 44 -16.48 -6.69 0.68
N LYS A 45 -17.17 -7.30 -0.29
CA LYS A 45 -16.61 -7.57 -1.63
C LYS A 45 -16.03 -6.32 -2.30
N THR A 46 -16.82 -5.26 -2.40
CA THR A 46 -16.38 -4.00 -3.04
C THR A 46 -15.23 -3.34 -2.26
N THR A 47 -15.33 -3.26 -0.94
CA THR A 47 -14.27 -2.66 -0.10
C THR A 47 -12.98 -3.48 -0.11
N LEU A 48 -13.05 -4.82 -0.27
CA LEU A 48 -11.87 -5.67 -0.48
C LEU A 48 -11.21 -5.41 -1.84
N GLN A 49 -12.00 -5.20 -2.89
CA GLN A 49 -11.47 -4.83 -4.21
C GLN A 49 -10.82 -3.45 -4.19
N GLU A 50 -11.44 -2.47 -3.52
CA GLU A 50 -10.85 -1.14 -3.30
C GLU A 50 -9.54 -1.24 -2.53
N LEU A 51 -9.49 -2.07 -1.47
CA LEU A 51 -8.28 -2.30 -0.68
C LEU A 51 -7.15 -2.91 -1.51
N ASP A 52 -7.47 -3.88 -2.36
CA ASP A 52 -6.50 -4.54 -3.24
C ASP A 52 -5.95 -3.55 -4.28
N ALA A 53 -6.82 -2.76 -4.92
CA ALA A 53 -6.44 -1.73 -5.87
C ALA A 53 -5.54 -0.65 -5.24
N GLU A 54 -5.87 -0.18 -4.03
CA GLU A 54 -5.07 0.82 -3.31
C GLU A 54 -3.68 0.28 -2.95
N LEU A 55 -3.60 -1.01 -2.59
CA LEU A 55 -2.32 -1.67 -2.32
C LEU A 55 -1.47 -1.80 -3.60
N ASP A 56 -2.08 -2.10 -4.73
CA ASP A 56 -1.41 -2.17 -6.03
C ASP A 56 -0.91 -0.80 -6.50
N LEU A 57 -1.68 0.26 -6.28
CA LEU A 57 -1.23 1.63 -6.52
C LEU A 57 0.05 1.92 -5.70
N LEU A 58 0.06 1.60 -4.40
CA LEU A 58 1.24 1.79 -3.56
C LEU A 58 2.44 0.95 -4.04
N ARG A 59 2.22 -0.29 -4.51
CA ARG A 59 3.30 -1.12 -5.08
C ARG A 59 3.91 -0.48 -6.32
N ALA A 60 3.09 0.06 -7.21
CA ALA A 60 3.56 0.76 -8.40
C ALA A 60 4.37 2.01 -8.03
N GLN A 61 3.86 2.82 -7.10
CA GLN A 61 4.57 4.02 -6.61
C GLN A 61 5.93 3.67 -5.97
N VAL A 62 6.01 2.59 -5.18
CA VAL A 62 7.27 2.11 -4.59
C VAL A 62 8.27 1.66 -5.67
N ARG A 63 7.79 1.01 -6.74
CA ARG A 63 8.62 0.61 -7.89
C ARG A 63 9.14 1.82 -8.66
N ILE A 64 8.28 2.76 -8.99
CA ILE A 64 8.65 4.02 -9.65
C ILE A 64 9.66 4.78 -8.81
N SER A 65 9.47 4.84 -7.49
CA SER A 65 10.42 5.50 -6.58
C SER A 65 11.82 4.87 -6.62
N LYS A 66 11.93 3.56 -6.84
CA LYS A 66 13.21 2.87 -7.06
C LYS A 66 13.79 3.19 -8.44
N GLU A 67 12.96 3.23 -9.48
CA GLU A 67 13.39 3.55 -10.85
C GLU A 67 13.91 4.99 -10.97
N LEU A 68 13.28 5.93 -10.27
CA LEU A 68 13.72 7.32 -10.17
C LEU A 68 14.94 7.53 -9.24
N GLY A 69 15.40 6.47 -8.57
CA GLY A 69 16.55 6.52 -7.67
C GLY A 69 16.26 7.14 -6.29
N TYR A 70 14.99 7.36 -5.94
CA TYR A 70 14.59 7.90 -4.62
C TYR A 70 14.65 6.84 -3.51
N LEU A 71 14.59 5.56 -3.89
CA LEU A 71 14.80 4.42 -3.00
C LEU A 71 16.02 3.62 -3.48
N ASP A 72 16.95 3.35 -2.57
CA ASP A 72 17.93 2.29 -2.81
C ASP A 72 17.26 0.91 -2.82
N PHE A 73 17.99 -0.09 -3.35
CA PHE A 73 17.46 -1.45 -3.49
C PHE A 73 17.04 -2.06 -2.16
N LYS A 74 17.81 -1.86 -1.08
CA LYS A 74 17.49 -2.44 0.24
C LYS A 74 16.18 -1.87 0.80
N LYS A 75 15.98 -0.57 0.64
CA LYS A 75 14.75 0.09 1.10
C LYS A 75 13.54 -0.30 0.26
N TYR A 76 13.72 -0.40 -1.05
CA TYR A 76 12.71 -0.90 -1.98
C TYR A 76 12.31 -2.35 -1.65
N GLU A 77 13.28 -3.23 -1.44
CA GLU A 77 13.07 -4.65 -1.10
C GLU A 77 12.30 -4.77 0.22
N HIS A 78 12.73 -4.05 1.25
CA HIS A 78 12.06 -4.06 2.54
C HIS A 78 10.61 -3.57 2.44
N TRP A 79 10.37 -2.45 1.73
CA TRP A 79 9.01 -1.95 1.53
C TRP A 79 8.15 -2.94 0.75
N SER A 80 8.70 -3.52 -0.33
CA SER A 80 8.01 -4.49 -1.16
C SER A 80 7.58 -5.72 -0.35
N ARG A 81 8.43 -6.21 0.55
CA ARG A 81 8.09 -7.31 1.47
C ARG A 81 6.91 -6.96 2.38
N LEU A 82 6.88 -5.75 2.94
CA LEU A 82 5.76 -5.29 3.76
C LEU A 82 4.45 -5.19 2.95
N ASN A 83 4.51 -4.73 1.70
CA ASN A 83 3.35 -4.69 0.80
C ASN A 83 2.89 -6.12 0.41
N ASN A 84 3.81 -7.07 0.29
CA ASN A 84 3.49 -8.47 0.00
C ASN A 84 2.85 -9.18 1.20
N GLU A 85 3.25 -8.85 2.43
CA GLU A 85 2.59 -9.32 3.65
C GLU A 85 1.13 -8.86 3.70
N ILE A 86 0.86 -7.58 3.46
CA ILE A 86 -0.51 -7.05 3.38
C ILE A 86 -1.28 -7.76 2.26
N GLY A 87 -0.68 -7.93 1.08
CA GLY A 87 -1.32 -8.61 -0.05
C GLY A 87 -1.71 -10.05 0.24
N ARG A 88 -0.88 -10.80 0.96
CA ARG A 88 -1.21 -12.17 1.38
C ARG A 88 -2.43 -12.19 2.31
N MET A 89 -2.54 -11.22 3.23
CA MET A 89 -3.71 -11.10 4.11
C MET A 89 -4.97 -10.73 3.32
N VAL A 90 -4.89 -9.74 2.42
CA VAL A 90 -6.00 -9.31 1.57
C VAL A 90 -6.46 -10.44 0.65
N GLY A 91 -5.54 -11.14 -0.01
CA GLY A 91 -5.84 -12.30 -0.85
C GLY A 91 -6.51 -13.43 -0.07
N GLY A 92 -6.13 -13.65 1.19
CA GLY A 92 -6.82 -14.57 2.10
C GLY A 92 -8.28 -14.17 2.32
N TRP A 93 -8.54 -12.89 2.59
CA TRP A 93 -9.90 -12.37 2.76
C TRP A 93 -10.73 -12.45 1.48
N ILE A 94 -10.15 -12.15 0.32
CA ILE A 94 -10.83 -12.28 -0.97
C ILE A 94 -11.27 -13.73 -1.21
N LYS A 95 -10.41 -14.71 -0.92
CA LYS A 95 -10.77 -16.13 -1.06
C LYS A 95 -11.93 -16.54 -0.15
N VAL A 96 -11.99 -16.01 1.07
CA VAL A 96 -13.04 -16.34 2.05
C VAL A 96 -14.36 -15.61 1.76
N PHE A 97 -14.30 -14.35 1.33
CA PHE A 97 -15.47 -13.48 1.26
C PHE A 97 -15.92 -13.10 -0.16
N ALA A 98 -15.09 -13.28 -1.18
CA ALA A 98 -15.41 -12.92 -2.58
C ALA A 98 -15.66 -14.13 -3.48
N VAL A 99 -15.09 -15.30 -3.16
CA VAL A 99 -15.48 -16.57 -3.78
C VAL A 99 -16.66 -17.10 -2.97
N GLY A 100 -17.86 -16.98 -3.52
CA GLY A 100 -19.10 -17.36 -2.84
C GLY A 100 -19.08 -18.83 -2.40
N LYS A 101 -19.57 -19.07 -1.18
CA LYS A 101 -20.48 -20.18 -0.95
C LYS A 101 -21.86 -19.78 -1.46
#